data_AF-A0A509LIK5-F1
#
_entry.id   AF-A0A509LIK5-F1
#
_cell.length_a   1.000
_cell.length_b   1.000
_cell.length_c   1.000
_cell.angle_alpha   90.00
_cell.angle_beta   90.00
_cell.angle_gamma   90.00
#
_symmetry.space_group_name_H-M   'P 1'
#
loop_
_entity.id
_entity.type
_entity.pdbx_description
1 polymer ?
#
loop_
_entity_poly.entity_id
_entity_poly.type
_entity_poly.pdbx_seq_one_letter_code
_entity_poly.pdbx_strand_id
1 'polypeptide(L)'
;RELLNYVRRLAVFSNGNTIDLALINLVEDKLDKPSISEGLTLYKEAKKEVLDIFSKNYLTNLFEHTRGNISKTSRISGLERASIQKIIKRLDIDISQFRR
;
A
#
# COMPACT_ATOMS: atom_id res chain seq x y z
N ARG A 1 15.09 -28.16 -5.16
CA ARG A 1 14.29 -28.03 -6.41
C ARG A 1 13.87 -26.58 -6.69
N GLU A 2 14.13 -25.63 -5.81
CA GLU A 2 13.69 -24.23 -5.93
C GLU A 2 14.50 -23.43 -6.95
N LEU A 3 15.81 -23.64 -7.03
CA LEU A 3 16.69 -23.00 -8.00
C LEU A 3 16.26 -23.24 -9.46
N LEU A 4 15.76 -24.44 -9.77
CA LEU A 4 15.31 -24.77 -11.12
C LEU A 4 14.08 -23.97 -11.54
N ASN A 5 13.14 -23.75 -10.61
CA ASN A 5 11.95 -22.94 -10.88
C ASN A 5 12.31 -21.46 -11.06
N TYR A 6 13.32 -20.99 -10.33
CA TYR A 6 13.85 -19.63 -10.44
C TYR A 6 14.51 -19.38 -11.80
N VAL A 7 15.42 -20.27 -12.22
CA VAL A 7 16.09 -20.18 -13.53
C VAL A 7 15.07 -20.26 -14.68
N ARG A 8 14.05 -21.12 -14.56
CA ARG A 8 12.99 -21.21 -15.58
C ARG A 8 12.20 -19.91 -15.71
N ARG A 9 11.89 -19.23 -14.60
CA ARG A 9 11.23 -17.91 -14.66
C ARG A 9 12.13 -16.88 -15.33
N LEU A 10 13.40 -16.79 -14.94
CA LEU A 10 14.35 -15.84 -15.56
C LEU A 10 14.46 -16.05 -17.07
N ALA A 11 14.56 -17.29 -17.53
CA ALA A 11 14.64 -17.61 -18.96
C ALA A 11 13.37 -17.22 -19.75
N VAL A 12 12.18 -17.30 -19.13
CA VAL A 12 10.92 -16.88 -19.76
C VAL A 12 10.84 -15.36 -19.91
N PHE A 13 11.38 -14.61 -18.96
CA PHE A 13 11.31 -13.14 -18.97
C PHE A 13 12.49 -12.46 -19.69
N SER A 14 13.61 -13.16 -19.91
CA SER A 14 14.75 -12.62 -20.69
C SER A 14 14.40 -12.58 -22.18
N ASN A 15 14.11 -11.41 -22.73
CA ASN A 15 13.69 -11.24 -24.13
C ASN A 15 14.87 -11.30 -25.14
N GLY A 16 15.86 -12.16 -24.90
CA GLY A 16 16.99 -12.39 -25.80
C GLY A 16 18.36 -12.21 -25.14
N ASN A 17 19.04 -13.34 -24.99
CA ASN A 17 20.48 -13.53 -24.79
C ASN A 17 21.15 -13.09 -23.47
N THR A 18 20.59 -12.16 -22.69
CA THR A 18 21.24 -11.74 -21.42
C THR A 18 20.26 -11.65 -20.26
N ILE A 19 20.61 -12.31 -19.16
CA ILE A 19 19.93 -12.14 -17.87
C ILE A 19 20.63 -10.98 -17.19
N ASP A 20 20.01 -9.80 -17.28
CA ASP A 20 20.50 -8.61 -16.59
C ASP A 20 20.00 -8.58 -15.13
N LEU A 21 20.71 -7.85 -14.28
CA LEU A 21 20.40 -7.70 -12.86
C LEU A 21 19.02 -7.05 -12.65
N ALA A 22 18.58 -6.20 -13.59
CA ALA A 22 17.23 -5.66 -13.63
C ALA A 22 16.14 -6.74 -13.79
N LEU A 23 16.43 -7.81 -14.54
CA LEU A 23 15.52 -8.94 -14.74
C LEU A 23 15.43 -9.81 -13.48
N ILE A 24 16.55 -9.98 -12.79
CA ILE A 24 16.65 -10.66 -11.50
C ILE A 24 15.79 -9.94 -10.46
N ASN A 25 15.90 -8.61 -10.36
CA ASN A 25 15.12 -7.79 -9.44
C ASN A 25 13.61 -7.83 -9.76
N LEU A 26 13.25 -7.90 -11.05
CA LEU A 26 11.86 -8.05 -11.49
C LEU A 26 11.25 -9.41 -11.08
N VAL A 27 12.03 -10.49 -11.17
CA VAL A 27 11.58 -11.86 -10.85
C VAL A 27 11.61 -12.15 -9.35
N GLU A 28 12.49 -11.49 -8.60
CA GLU A 28 12.57 -11.62 -7.14
C GLU A 28 11.49 -10.82 -6.39
N ASP A 29 10.72 -9.95 -7.04
CA ASP A 29 9.85 -8.94 -6.40
C ASP A 29 10.59 -8.09 -5.34
N LYS A 30 11.93 -8.20 -5.33
CA LYS A 30 12.86 -7.22 -4.79
C LYS A 30 12.92 -6.10 -5.81
N LEU A 31 11.87 -5.31 -5.83
CA LEU A 31 12.05 -3.88 -6.03
C LEU A 31 12.93 -3.39 -4.88
N ASP A 32 14.24 -3.66 -4.97
CA ASP A 32 15.22 -2.73 -4.46
C ASP A 32 14.82 -1.41 -5.12
N LYS A 33 14.22 -0.57 -4.28
CA LYS A 33 13.92 0.81 -4.60
C LYS A 33 15.15 1.31 -5.36
N PRO A 34 14.99 1.97 -6.51
CA PRO A 34 16.11 2.72 -7.05
C PRO A 34 16.69 3.51 -5.89
N SER A 35 18.01 3.56 -5.79
CA SER A 35 18.72 4.45 -4.88
C SER A 35 18.43 5.88 -5.33
N ILE A 36 17.19 6.32 -5.12
CA ILE A 36 16.79 7.68 -5.28
C ILE A 36 17.57 8.43 -4.19
N SER A 37 18.34 9.44 -4.59
CA SER A 37 19.09 10.33 -3.69
C SER A 37 18.39 10.52 -2.36
N GLU A 38 19.13 10.38 -1.27
CA GLU A 38 18.69 10.62 0.11
C GLU A 38 17.66 11.75 0.16
N GLY A 39 16.38 11.39 0.29
CA GLY A 39 15.26 12.34 0.40
C GLY A 39 14.22 12.33 -0.73
N LEU A 40 14.45 11.68 -1.86
CA LEU A 40 13.43 11.59 -2.92
C LEU A 40 12.80 10.19 -2.90
N THR A 41 11.51 10.08 -2.64
CA THR A 41 10.78 8.80 -2.73
C THR A 41 10.16 8.66 -4.12
N LEU A 42 9.89 7.42 -4.55
CA LEU A 42 9.27 7.18 -5.85
C LEU A 42 7.90 7.88 -5.85
N TYR A 43 7.51 8.57 -6.93
CA TYR A 43 6.25 9.32 -6.97
C TYR A 43 5.04 8.52 -6.47
N LYS A 44 4.99 7.22 -6.80
CA LYS A 44 3.96 6.28 -6.34
C LYS A 44 3.95 6.11 -4.80
N GLU A 45 5.12 6.04 -4.18
CA GLU A 45 5.27 5.93 -2.72
C GLU A 45 4.96 7.25 -2.03
N ALA A 46 5.52 8.37 -2.51
CA ALA A 46 5.24 9.70 -1.98
C ALA A 46 3.74 10.01 -2.01
N LYS A 47 3.09 9.76 -3.15
CA LYS A 47 1.63 9.93 -3.29
C LYS A 47 0.86 9.04 -2.34
N LYS A 48 1.28 7.77 -2.19
CA LYS A 48 0.63 6.82 -1.29
C LYS A 48 0.73 7.29 0.17
N GLU A 49 1.90 7.73 0.60
CA GLU A 49 2.13 8.24 1.95
C GLU A 49 1.24 9.44 2.26
N VAL A 50 1.20 10.44 1.37
CA VAL A 50 0.34 11.62 1.53
C VAL A 50 -1.14 11.23 1.60
N LEU A 51 -1.58 10.31 0.74
CA LEU A 51 -2.96 9.80 0.77
C LEU A 51 -3.28 9.03 2.05
N ASP A 52 -2.32 8.29 2.59
CA ASP A 52 -2.48 7.51 3.81
C ASP A 52 -2.57 8.43 5.03
N ILE A 53 -1.70 9.46 5.12
CA ILE A 53 -1.77 10.51 6.15
C ILE A 53 -3.10 11.26 6.08
N PHE A 54 -3.50 11.70 4.89
CA PHE A 54 -4.78 12.35 4.67
C PHE A 54 -5.95 11.48 5.14
N SER A 55 -5.98 10.22 4.69
CA SER A 55 -7.06 9.28 5.01
C SER A 55 -7.14 9.03 6.51
N LYS A 56 -5.99 8.88 7.18
CA LYS A 56 -5.93 8.69 8.63
C LYS A 56 -6.52 9.89 9.37
N ASN A 57 -6.03 11.09 9.07
CA ASN A 57 -6.48 12.32 9.75
C ASN A 57 -7.97 12.58 9.53
N TYR A 58 -8.44 12.44 8.29
CA TYR A 58 -9.84 12.64 7.94
C TYR A 58 -10.77 11.65 8.66
N LEU A 59 -10.44 10.35 8.64
CA LEU A 59 -11.27 9.33 9.28
C LEU A 59 -11.23 9.42 10.81
N THR A 60 -10.08 9.70 11.41
CA THR A 60 -9.95 9.91 12.86
C THR A 60 -10.90 11.00 13.34
N ASN A 61 -10.87 12.18 12.70
CA ASN A 61 -11.77 13.28 13.05
C ASN A 61 -13.25 12.87 12.91
N LEU A 62 -13.59 12.16 11.82
CA LEU A 62 -14.95 11.67 11.65
C LEU A 62 -15.36 10.65 12.71
N PHE A 63 -14.47 9.75 13.11
CA PHE A 63 -14.74 8.76 14.14
C PHE A 63 -14.90 9.37 15.53
N GLU A 64 -14.22 10.45 15.85
CA GLU A 64 -14.46 11.22 17.08
C GLU A 64 -15.89 11.77 17.13
N HIS A 65 -16.37 12.34 16.02
CA HIS A 65 -17.74 12.87 15.93
C HIS A 65 -18.83 11.78 15.84
N THR A 66 -18.49 10.60 15.29
CA THR A 66 -19.45 9.50 15.13
C THR A 66 -19.33 8.42 16.20
N ARG A 67 -18.40 8.58 17.16
CA ARG A 67 -18.07 7.59 18.20
C ARG A 67 -17.73 6.21 17.63
N GLY A 68 -16.94 6.20 16.54
CA GLY A 68 -16.54 4.97 15.85
C GLY A 68 -17.67 4.27 15.06
N ASN A 69 -18.81 4.93 14.81
CA ASN A 69 -19.90 4.35 14.04
C ASN A 69 -19.63 4.44 12.52
N ILE A 70 -19.15 3.34 11.95
CA ILE A 70 -18.82 3.21 10.51
C ILE A 70 -20.01 3.57 9.61
N SER A 71 -21.24 3.19 9.99
CA SER A 71 -22.44 3.48 9.20
C SER A 71 -22.75 4.98 9.15
N LYS A 72 -22.55 5.68 10.28
CA LYS A 72 -22.72 7.13 10.35
C LYS A 72 -21.58 7.86 9.64
N THR A 73 -20.34 7.40 9.84
CA THR A 73 -19.14 7.90 9.12
C THR A 73 -19.35 7.83 7.61
N SER A 74 -19.82 6.69 7.08
CA SER A 74 -20.13 6.50 5.66
C SER A 74 -21.15 7.49 5.11
N ARG A 75 -22.21 7.77 5.87
CA ARG A 75 -23.24 8.74 5.45
C ARG A 75 -22.70 10.17 5.43
N ILE A 76 -21.86 10.54 6.39
CA ILE A 76 -21.30 11.90 6.50
C ILE A 76 -20.19 12.12 5.47
N SER A 77 -19.30 11.15 5.27
CA SER A 77 -18.20 11.28 4.32
C SER A 77 -18.60 11.03 2.87
N GLY A 78 -19.77 10.42 2.63
CA GLY A 78 -20.15 9.92 1.32
C GLY A 78 -19.34 8.71 0.86
N LEU A 79 -18.42 8.19 1.69
CA LEU A 79 -17.64 7.01 1.37
C LEU A 79 -18.44 5.74 1.66
N GLU A 80 -18.29 4.74 0.80
CA GLU A 80 -18.85 3.42 1.06
C GLU A 80 -18.24 2.79 2.32
N ARG A 81 -19.07 2.05 3.06
CA ARG A 81 -18.65 1.32 4.27
C ARG A 81 -17.48 0.37 4.00
N ALA A 82 -17.51 -0.33 2.86
CA ALA A 82 -16.46 -1.27 2.48
C ALA A 82 -15.11 -0.55 2.26
N SER A 83 -15.14 0.63 1.65
CA SER A 83 -13.96 1.48 1.45
C SER A 83 -13.39 1.96 2.78
N ILE A 84 -14.24 2.42 3.70
CA ILE A 84 -13.83 2.80 5.06
C ILE A 84 -13.17 1.63 5.78
N GLN A 85 -13.76 0.43 5.73
CA GLN A 85 -13.19 -0.77 6.34
C GLN A 85 -11.83 -1.16 5.75
N LYS A 86 -11.65 -1.03 4.43
CA LYS A 86 -10.36 -1.24 3.77
C LYS A 86 -9.32 -0.23 4.27
N ILE A 87 -9.69 1.04 4.40
CA ILE A 87 -8.79 2.08 4.91
C ILE A 87 -8.38 1.78 6.35
N ILE A 88 -9.34 1.42 7.21
CA ILE A 88 -9.06 1.03 8.61
C ILE A 88 -8.05 -0.11 8.67
N LYS A 89 -8.28 -1.20 7.92
CA LYS A 89 -7.36 -2.35 7.89
C LYS A 89 -5.99 -2.00 7.35
N ARG A 90 -5.94 -1.14 6.33
CA ARG A 90 -4.69 -0.73 5.67
C ARG A 90 -3.83 0.19 6.55
N LEU A 91 -4.47 1.05 7.34
CA LEU A 91 -3.82 2.06 8.19
C LEU A 91 -3.76 1.66 9.67
N ASP A 92 -4.18 0.44 10.00
CA ASP A 92 -4.25 -0.13 11.34
C ASP A 92 -4.94 0.81 12.37
N ILE A 93 -6.08 1.38 11.97
CA ILE A 93 -6.84 2.30 12.83
C ILE A 93 -7.63 1.49 13.84
N ASP A 94 -7.30 1.62 15.13
CA ASP A 94 -8.12 1.07 16.19
C ASP A 94 -9.42 1.89 16.32
N ILE A 95 -10.56 1.31 15.97
CA ILE A 95 -11.87 1.99 16.08
C ILE A 95 -12.34 2.01 17.55
N SER A 96 -11.87 1.07 18.37
CA SER A 96 -12.35 0.90 19.74
C SER A 96 -12.05 2.13 20.60
N GLN A 97 -10.94 2.84 20.33
CA GLN A 97 -10.56 4.07 21.01
C GLN A 97 -11.60 5.21 20.88
N PHE A 98 -12.44 5.18 19.84
CA PHE A 98 -13.47 6.20 19.59
C PHE A 98 -14.84 5.84 20.18
N ARG A 99 -15.00 4.60 20.69
CA ARG A 99 -16.24 4.15 21.33
C ARG A 99 -16.20 4.54 22.82
N ARG A 100 -16.40 5.82 23.11
CA ARG A 100 -16.69 6.32 24.46
C ARG A 100 -18.18 6.59 24.65
#